data_AF-A0A8X6PTV6-F1
#
_entry.id   AF-A0A8X6PTV6-F1
#
_cell.length_a   1.000
_cell.length_b   1.000
_cell.length_c   1.000
_cell.angle_alpha   90.00
_cell.angle_beta   90.00
_cell.angle_gamma   90.00
#
_symmetry.space_group_name_H-M   'P 1'
#
loop_
_entity.id
_entity.type
_entity.pdbx_description
1 polymer ?
#
loop_
_entity_poly.entity_id
_entity_poly.type
_entity_poly.pdbx_seq_one_letter_code
_entity_poly.pdbx_strand_id
1 'polypeptide(L)'
;MLSYCRSDVDILRRCCMVFREQFMEIANVDPFRYVTIASACMATYRSGHIQDNSIAMVPIHGYSHGKQFSPDAIRWLDYISFTEKLKILHSLNGKGERKIGGNFVDGYCEENKTVYQYQGCFFHGCT
;
A
#
# COMPACT_ATOMS: atom_id res chain seq x y z
N MET A 1 28.51 -32.70 -15.65
CA MET A 1 27.81 -32.01 -14.54
C MET A 1 27.29 -30.64 -14.95
N LEU A 2 28.13 -29.74 -15.47
CA LEU A 2 27.70 -28.42 -16.00
C LEU A 2 26.61 -28.51 -17.10
N SER A 3 26.75 -29.45 -18.04
CA SER A 3 25.74 -29.68 -19.09
C SER A 3 24.38 -30.11 -18.54
N TYR A 4 24.38 -30.97 -17.51
CA TYR A 4 23.17 -31.41 -16.83
C TYR A 4 22.46 -30.24 -16.14
N CYS A 5 23.18 -29.45 -15.33
CA CYS A 5 22.60 -28.30 -14.64
C CYS A 5 22.01 -27.27 -15.63
N ARG A 6 22.67 -27.04 -16.77
CA ARG A 6 22.14 -26.15 -17.82
C ARG A 6 20.87 -26.70 -18.45
N SER A 7 20.85 -28.00 -18.73
CA SER A 7 19.66 -28.67 -19.28
C SER A 7 18.48 -28.60 -18.31
N ASP A 8 18.73 -28.82 -17.01
CA ASP A 8 17.69 -28.82 -15.97
C ASP A 8 17.02 -27.45 -15.83
N VAL A 9 17.83 -26.39 -15.79
CA VAL A 9 17.31 -25.00 -15.77
C VAL A 9 16.58 -24.64 -17.06
N ASP A 10 17.06 -25.10 -18.23
CA ASP A 10 16.38 -24.84 -19.50
C ASP A 10 15.02 -25.53 -19.58
N ILE A 11 14.94 -26.80 -19.13
CA ILE A 11 13.67 -27.54 -19.05
C ILE A 11 12.71 -26.82 -18.10
N LEU A 12 13.16 -26.46 -16.90
CA LEU A 12 12.33 -25.76 -15.92
C LEU A 12 11.80 -24.43 -16.49
N ARG A 13 12.67 -23.64 -17.13
CA ARG A 13 12.30 -22.38 -17.78
C ARG A 13 11.21 -22.59 -18.83
N ARG A 14 11.36 -23.58 -19.71
CA ARG A 14 10.38 -23.89 -20.77
C ARG A 14 9.04 -24.32 -20.17
N CYS A 15 9.07 -25.20 -19.17
CA CYS A 15 7.86 -25.62 -18.45
C CYS A 15 7.16 -24.43 -17.79
N CYS A 16 7.91 -23.51 -17.16
CA CYS A 16 7.34 -22.30 -16.56
C CYS A 16 6.68 -21.39 -17.61
N MET A 17 7.26 -21.23 -18.80
CA MET A 17 6.65 -20.43 -19.87
C MET A 17 5.30 -21.02 -20.31
N VAL A 18 5.25 -22.32 -20.56
CA VAL A 18 4.02 -23.03 -20.95
C VAL A 18 2.98 -22.97 -19.82
N PHE A 19 3.40 -23.18 -18.57
CA PHE A 19 2.52 -23.08 -17.41
C PHE A 19 1.90 -21.67 -17.30
N ARG A 20 2.69 -20.61 -17.49
CA ARG A 20 2.18 -19.23 -17.47
C ARG A 20 1.13 -19.01 -18.55
N GLU A 21 1.43 -19.44 -19.77
CA GLU A 21 0.56 -19.27 -20.94
C GLU A 21 -0.79 -19.94 -20.71
N GLN A 22 -0.78 -21.23 -20.35
CA GLN A 22 -1.99 -22.01 -20.07
C GLN A 22 -2.79 -21.45 -18.89
N PHE A 23 -2.11 -21.03 -17.82
CA PHE A 23 -2.79 -20.49 -16.65
C PHE A 23 -3.44 -19.13 -16.97
N MET A 24 -2.76 -18.26 -17.72
CA MET A 24 -3.36 -16.99 -18.16
C MET A 24 -4.51 -17.20 -19.14
N GLU A 25 -4.43 -18.18 -20.04
CA GLU A 25 -5.51 -18.51 -20.97
C GLU A 25 -6.79 -18.98 -20.23
N ILE A 26 -6.64 -19.84 -19.23
CA ILE A 26 -7.77 -20.42 -18.49
C ILE A 26 -8.33 -19.46 -17.44
N ALA A 27 -7.44 -18.83 -16.65
CA ALA A 27 -7.81 -18.10 -15.45
C ALA A 27 -7.71 -16.58 -15.58
N ASN A 28 -7.10 -16.06 -16.65
CA ASN A 28 -6.77 -14.64 -16.82
C ASN A 28 -6.01 -14.02 -15.64
N VAL A 29 -5.22 -14.85 -14.95
CA VAL A 29 -4.37 -14.47 -13.81
C VAL A 29 -2.95 -14.90 -14.12
N ASP A 30 -1.95 -14.04 -13.87
CA ASP A 30 -0.55 -14.44 -14.02
C ASP A 30 -0.10 -15.22 -12.77
N PRO A 31 0.23 -16.52 -12.87
CA PRO A 31 0.60 -17.33 -11.71
C PRO A 31 1.92 -16.86 -11.06
N PHE A 32 2.81 -16.19 -11.80
CA PHE A 32 4.10 -15.74 -11.28
C PHE A 32 4.05 -14.39 -10.56
N ARG A 33 2.87 -13.75 -10.48
CA ARG A 33 2.64 -12.63 -9.54
C ARG A 33 2.53 -13.10 -8.09
N TYR A 34 2.46 -14.39 -7.86
CA TYR A 34 2.28 -15.00 -6.56
C TYR A 34 3.42 -15.96 -6.24
N VAL A 35 3.86 -15.99 -4.98
CA VAL A 35 5.00 -16.81 -4.54
C VAL A 35 4.66 -18.31 -4.55
N THR A 36 3.38 -18.67 -4.37
CA THR A 36 2.93 -20.07 -4.30
C THR A 36 1.78 -20.35 -5.27
N ILE A 37 1.66 -21.60 -5.69
CA ILE A 37 0.52 -22.05 -6.51
C ILE A 37 -0.82 -21.87 -5.78
N ALA A 38 -0.86 -22.10 -4.46
CA ALA A 38 -2.05 -21.89 -3.65
C ALA A 38 -2.53 -20.43 -3.71
N SER A 39 -1.61 -19.46 -3.62
CA SER A 39 -1.96 -18.04 -3.78
C SER A 39 -2.46 -17.68 -5.18
N ALA A 40 -1.91 -18.28 -6.24
CA ALA A 40 -2.39 -18.08 -7.61
C ALA A 40 -3.78 -18.69 -7.83
N CYS A 41 -4.03 -19.90 -7.31
CA CYS A 41 -5.34 -20.54 -7.33
C CYS A 41 -6.37 -19.73 -6.55
N MET A 42 -6.00 -19.18 -5.39
CA MET A 42 -6.89 -18.33 -4.61
C MET A 42 -7.20 -17.02 -5.35
N ALA A 43 -6.23 -16.43 -6.06
CA ALA A 43 -6.48 -15.27 -6.90
C ALA A 43 -7.46 -15.58 -8.05
N THR A 44 -7.28 -16.72 -8.71
CA THR A 44 -8.19 -17.23 -9.74
C THR A 44 -9.60 -17.41 -9.19
N TYR A 45 -9.73 -18.09 -8.04
CA TYR A 45 -11.00 -18.31 -7.36
C TYR A 45 -11.73 -17.00 -7.05
N ARG A 46 -11.01 -16.02 -6.48
CA ARG A 46 -11.58 -14.70 -6.17
C ARG A 46 -11.97 -13.90 -7.42
N SER A 47 -11.27 -14.09 -8.54
CA SER A 47 -11.53 -13.31 -9.76
C SER A 47 -12.73 -13.81 -10.58
N GLY A 48 -13.02 -15.12 -10.56
CA GLY A 48 -14.01 -15.71 -11.48
C GLY A 48 -14.95 -16.75 -10.89
N HIS A 49 -14.75 -17.18 -9.64
CA HIS A 49 -15.53 -18.29 -9.04
C HIS A 49 -16.15 -17.97 -7.68
N ILE A 50 -15.92 -16.78 -7.15
CA ILE A 50 -16.54 -16.34 -5.90
C ILE A 50 -18.03 -16.09 -6.15
N GLN A 51 -18.90 -16.66 -5.30
CA GLN A 51 -20.34 -16.40 -5.40
C GLN A 51 -20.65 -15.00 -4.90
N ASP A 52 -21.59 -14.32 -5.55
CA ASP A 52 -22.05 -13.00 -5.12
C ASP A 52 -22.52 -13.04 -3.66
N ASN A 53 -22.14 -12.01 -2.90
CA ASN A 53 -22.51 -11.84 -1.48
C ASN A 53 -22.07 -12.98 -0.53
N SER A 54 -21.13 -13.84 -0.94
CA SER A 54 -20.64 -14.93 -0.09
C SER A 54 -19.51 -14.52 0.86
N ILE A 55 -18.55 -13.73 0.37
CA ILE A 55 -17.35 -13.29 1.11
C ILE A 55 -17.08 -11.84 0.74
N ALA A 56 -16.87 -10.98 1.75
CA ALA A 56 -16.44 -9.62 1.54
C ALA A 56 -15.01 -9.58 0.98
N MET A 57 -14.83 -9.02 -0.22
CA MET A 57 -13.50 -8.73 -0.76
C MET A 57 -13.00 -7.40 -0.20
N VAL A 58 -11.92 -7.45 0.58
CA VAL A 58 -11.22 -6.26 1.04
C VAL A 58 -10.56 -5.60 -0.19
N PRO A 59 -10.84 -4.32 -0.49
CA PRO A 59 -10.14 -3.61 -1.55
C PRO A 59 -8.64 -3.58 -1.28
N ILE A 60 -7.83 -3.52 -2.34
CA ILE A 60 -6.35 -3.51 -2.23
C ILE A 60 -5.85 -2.35 -1.33
N HIS A 61 -6.63 -1.27 -1.23
CA HIS A 61 -6.34 -0.08 -0.42
C HIS A 61 -7.15 -0.03 0.90
N GLY A 62 -7.73 -1.15 1.32
CA GLY A 62 -8.62 -1.22 2.47
C GLY A 62 -9.99 -0.57 2.22
N TYR A 63 -10.81 -0.53 3.27
CA TYR A 63 -12.14 0.09 3.23
C TYR A 63 -12.12 1.60 3.48
N SER A 64 -11.02 2.11 4.02
CA SER A 64 -10.82 3.53 4.28
C SER A 64 -9.75 4.05 3.34
N HIS A 65 -10.12 4.98 2.47
CA HIS A 65 -9.17 5.90 1.84
C HIS A 65 -8.71 6.93 2.88
N GLY A 66 -8.11 6.44 3.98
CA GLY A 66 -7.46 7.30 4.96
C GLY A 66 -6.33 8.03 4.24
N LYS A 67 -6.34 9.36 4.31
CA LYS A 67 -5.22 10.16 3.84
C LYS A 67 -3.97 9.65 4.58
N GLN A 68 -2.95 9.31 3.81
CA GLN A 68 -1.70 8.85 4.41
C GLN A 68 -1.06 10.01 5.16
N PHE A 69 -0.34 9.69 6.24
CA PHE A 69 0.43 10.63 7.03
C PHE A 69 1.66 9.90 7.58
N SER A 70 2.77 10.62 7.76
CA SER A 70 3.98 10.05 8.36
C SER A 70 3.80 9.90 9.88
N PRO A 71 4.03 8.70 10.47
CA PRO A 71 4.01 8.53 11.91
C PRO A 71 5.01 9.44 12.65
N ASP A 72 6.15 9.73 12.02
CA ASP A 72 7.16 10.62 12.61
C ASP A 72 6.74 12.09 12.54
N ALA A 73 6.02 12.49 11.47
CA ALA A 73 5.42 13.82 11.41
C ALA A 73 4.40 14.01 12.55
N ILE A 74 3.56 13.02 12.82
CA ILE A 74 2.60 13.08 13.93
C ILE A 74 3.30 13.23 15.27
N ARG A 75 4.31 12.38 15.55
CA ARG A 75 5.08 12.45 16.81
C ARG A 75 5.75 13.81 16.99
N TRP A 76 6.27 14.38 15.92
CA TRP A 76 6.89 15.71 15.95
C TRP A 76 5.87 16.81 16.25
N LEU A 77 4.68 16.76 15.64
CA LEU A 77 3.59 17.72 15.90
C LEU A 77 3.07 17.61 17.33
N ASP A 78 2.92 16.38 17.85
CA ASP A 78 2.55 16.14 19.26
C ASP A 78 3.61 16.68 20.22
N TYR A 79 4.89 16.50 19.89
CA TYR A 79 6.00 17.05 20.68
C TYR A 79 5.97 18.58 20.72
N ILE A 80 5.77 19.26 19.59
CA ILE A 80 5.65 20.73 19.55
C ILE A 80 4.41 21.18 20.32
N SER A 81 3.27 20.53 20.08
CA SER A 81 2.02 20.83 20.78
C SER A 81 2.19 20.75 22.31
N PHE A 82 2.90 19.73 22.78
CA PHE A 82 3.18 19.55 24.20
C PHE A 82 4.19 20.58 24.75
N THR A 83 5.30 20.81 24.05
CA THR A 83 6.39 21.69 24.52
C THR A 83 6.02 23.17 24.49
N GLU A 84 5.37 23.62 23.42
CA GLU A 84 4.92 25.00 23.24
C GLU A 84 3.54 25.24 23.87
N LYS A 85 2.88 24.19 24.41
CA LYS A 85 1.52 24.22 24.94
C LYS A 85 0.50 24.77 23.94
N LEU A 86 0.73 24.52 22.66
CA LEU A 86 -0.13 24.95 21.57
C LEU A 86 -1.07 23.83 21.15
N LYS A 87 -2.28 24.18 20.73
CA LYS A 87 -3.19 23.21 20.12
C LYS A 87 -2.94 23.14 18.61
N ILE A 88 -2.24 22.09 18.17
CA ILE A 88 -1.92 21.84 16.76
C ILE A 88 -2.88 20.79 16.20
N LEU A 89 -3.62 21.14 15.15
CA LEU A 89 -4.51 20.25 14.41
C LEU A 89 -3.70 19.46 13.36
N HIS A 90 -3.81 18.13 13.37
CA HIS A 90 -3.16 17.23 12.41
C HIS A 90 -4.01 15.99 12.12
N SER A 91 -3.54 15.11 11.24
CA SER A 91 -4.28 13.94 10.72
C SER A 91 -4.86 12.97 11.78
N LEU A 92 -4.31 12.95 12.99
CA LEU A 92 -4.69 12.02 14.06
C LEU A 92 -5.36 12.69 15.27
N ASN A 93 -5.65 13.99 15.23
CA ASN A 93 -6.31 14.66 16.35
C ASN A 93 -7.38 15.69 15.92
N GLY A 94 -8.30 15.98 16.84
CA GLY A 94 -9.30 17.03 16.68
C GLY A 94 -10.18 16.87 15.42
N LYS A 95 -10.17 17.90 14.56
CA LYS A 95 -10.95 17.96 13.30
C LYS A 95 -10.18 17.38 12.09
N GLY A 96 -8.99 16.83 12.30
CA GLY A 96 -8.07 16.43 11.23
C GLY A 96 -7.26 17.61 10.68
N GLU A 97 -6.54 17.37 9.58
CA GLU A 97 -5.72 18.37 8.89
C GLU A 97 -6.53 19.55 8.34
N ARG A 98 -5.93 20.74 8.37
CA ARG A 98 -6.53 21.95 7.80
C ARG A 98 -6.16 22.08 6.33
N LYS A 99 -7.13 22.50 5.51
CA LYS A 99 -6.90 22.87 4.11
C LYS A 99 -6.63 24.37 3.99
N ILE A 100 -5.47 24.75 3.44
CA ILE A 100 -5.05 26.13 3.23
C ILE A 100 -4.60 26.27 1.78
N GLY A 101 -5.15 27.25 1.05
CA GLY A 101 -4.78 27.49 -0.35
C GLY A 101 -5.04 26.31 -1.30
N GLY A 102 -6.00 25.44 -0.97
CA GLY A 102 -6.31 24.25 -1.77
C GLY A 102 -5.54 22.99 -1.39
N ASN A 103 -4.54 23.07 -0.51
CA ASN A 103 -3.72 21.94 -0.08
C ASN A 103 -3.91 21.66 1.41
N PHE A 104 -3.77 20.39 1.80
CA PHE A 104 -3.73 20.01 3.21
C PHE A 104 -2.33 20.22 3.78
N VAL A 105 -2.26 20.72 5.01
CA VAL A 105 -1.00 20.89 5.74
C VAL A 105 -0.89 19.85 6.84
N ASP A 106 0.33 19.44 7.19
CA ASP A 106 0.57 18.39 8.20
C ASP A 106 0.07 18.81 9.58
N GLY A 107 0.35 20.06 9.96
CA GLY A 107 -0.06 20.64 11.25
C GLY A 107 -0.48 22.10 11.11
N TYR A 108 -1.53 22.49 11.83
CA TYR A 108 -1.97 23.89 11.90
C TYR A 108 -2.36 24.33 13.31
N CYS A 109 -1.80 25.44 13.77
CA CYS A 109 -2.18 26.09 15.02
C CYS A 109 -3.11 27.28 14.75
N GLU A 110 -4.32 27.26 15.31
CA GLU A 110 -5.31 28.31 15.10
C GLU A 110 -5.05 29.58 15.91
N GLU A 111 -4.44 29.44 17.09
CA GLU A 111 -4.11 30.55 17.98
C GLU A 111 -3.11 31.51 17.32
N ASN A 112 -2.03 30.95 16.75
CA ASN A 112 -0.94 31.74 16.18
C ASN A 112 -0.99 31.84 14.65
N LYS A 113 -1.96 31.18 14.01
CA LYS A 113 -2.11 31.08 12.54
C LYS A 113 -0.86 30.52 11.84
N THR A 114 -0.19 29.59 12.51
CA THR A 114 1.08 29.00 12.05
C THR A 114 0.83 27.62 11.41
N VAL A 115 1.47 27.40 10.26
CA VAL A 115 1.53 26.10 9.59
C VAL A 115 2.82 25.40 9.99
N TYR A 116 2.72 24.15 10.39
CA TYR A 116 3.84 23.26 10.66
C TYR A 116 3.88 22.17 9.59
N GLN A 117 4.95 22.12 8.81
CA GLN A 117 5.14 21.15 7.74
C GLN A 117 6.36 20.29 8.06
N TYR A 118 6.18 18.98 8.09
CA TYR A 118 7.24 18.02 8.31
C TYR A 118 7.80 17.58 6.95
N GLN A 119 9.04 17.96 6.66
CA GLN A 119 9.70 17.48 5.43
C GLN A 119 10.15 16.03 5.62
N GLY A 120 9.26 15.11 5.25
CA GLY A 120 9.53 13.67 5.23
C GLY A 120 10.67 13.29 4.28
N CYS A 121 11.17 12.07 4.43
CA CYS A 121 12.30 11.58 3.64
C CYS A 121 11.92 11.45 2.15
N PHE A 122 12.54 12.27 1.29
CA PHE A 122 12.39 12.27 -0.17
C PHE A 122 12.45 10.87 -0.80
N PHE A 123 13.23 9.96 -0.19
CA PHE A 123 13.49 8.61 -0.71
C PHE A 123 12.39 7.60 -0.40
N HIS A 124 11.59 7.81 0.65
CA HIS A 124 10.62 6.80 1.11
C HIS A 124 9.18 7.16 0.77
N GLY A 125 8.95 8.34 0.18
CA GLY A 125 7.63 8.71 -0.34
C GLY A 125 6.51 8.55 0.70
N CYS A 126 6.81 8.69 1.99
CA CYS A 126 5.82 8.70 3.06
C CYS A 126 5.05 10.02 2.99
N THR A 127 4.24 10.16 1.94
CA THR A 127 3.01 10.95 1.99
C THR A 127 2.03 10.28 2.92
#